data_AF-A2DBA3-F1
#
_entry.id   AF-A2DBA3-F1
#
_cell.length_a   1.000
_cell.length_b   1.000
_cell.length_c   1.000
_cell.angle_alpha   90.00
_cell.angle_beta   90.00
_cell.angle_gamma   90.00
#
_symmetry.space_group_name_H-M   'P 1'
#
loop_
_entity.id
_entity.type
_entity.pdbx_description
1 polymer ?
#
loop_
_entity_poly.entity_id
_entity_poly.type
_entity_poly.pdbx_seq_one_letter_code
_entity_poly.pdbx_strand_id
1 'polypeptide(L)'
;MSEQPSFPWASQMIEIKARNGQWSVHVYEPLIKHRWQFYAREKAQALQKLQMLPHNTIQAILEHLYANTPVARTNLPAFKTCKVVDSIPFESTYHRDMMQLLDDESSWDFALIPRDSEDRVNVHRFMLYARSGFFRSQFETNSTMLQFRDPNMCKAALEMFAGYIYTGRLDPTDAVALVDLFGAGKNYQLRDPLEIDFLAMNNLQKLLTPQNAAEVKARAEERKLQEVINLVQDYYPC
;
A
#
# COMPACT_ATOMS: atom_id res chain seq x y z
N MET A 1 4.25 -13.00 -31.53
CA MET A 1 3.80 -11.95 -30.59
C MET A 1 2.99 -12.66 -29.53
N SER A 2 3.57 -12.94 -28.36
CA SER A 2 2.82 -13.47 -27.23
C SER A 2 1.93 -12.35 -26.71
N GLU A 3 0.61 -12.54 -26.73
CA GLU A 3 -0.31 -11.68 -25.98
C GLU A 3 0.18 -11.66 -24.54
N GLN A 4 0.64 -10.49 -24.08
CA GLN A 4 0.91 -10.33 -22.66
C GLN A 4 -0.41 -10.55 -21.92
N PRO A 5 -0.41 -11.27 -20.79
CA PRO A 5 -1.61 -11.44 -20.00
C PRO A 5 -2.16 -10.04 -19.66
N SER A 6 -3.32 -9.71 -20.23
CA SER A 6 -4.02 -8.47 -19.91
C SER A 6 -4.50 -8.59 -18.48
N PHE A 7 -3.84 -7.90 -17.56
CA PHE A 7 -4.25 -7.88 -16.17
C PHE A 7 -5.68 -7.34 -16.06
N PRO A 8 -6.52 -7.88 -15.15
CA PRO A 8 -7.90 -7.43 -14.94
C PRO A 8 -8.06 -5.94 -14.66
N TRP A 9 -7.02 -5.34 -14.07
CA TRP A 9 -6.96 -3.92 -13.70
C TRP A 9 -6.16 -3.09 -14.71
N ALA A 10 -5.84 -3.64 -15.89
CA ALA A 10 -5.23 -2.88 -16.99
C ALA A 10 -6.12 -1.69 -17.42
N SER A 11 -7.43 -1.78 -17.19
CA SER A 11 -8.38 -0.67 -17.40
C SER A 11 -8.11 0.54 -16.51
N GLN A 12 -7.40 0.37 -15.39
CA GLN A 12 -6.97 1.47 -14.51
C GLN A 12 -5.62 2.07 -14.93
N MET A 13 -5.00 1.56 -16.00
CA MET A 13 -3.71 2.04 -16.47
C MET A 13 -3.86 3.08 -17.58
N ILE A 14 -2.94 4.02 -17.61
CA ILE A 14 -2.74 4.98 -18.69
C ILE A 14 -1.36 4.79 -19.29
N GLU A 15 -1.24 5.04 -20.59
CA GLU A 15 0.04 5.05 -21.28
C GLU A 15 0.67 6.44 -21.20
N ILE A 16 1.91 6.51 -20.71
CA ILE A 16 2.76 7.70 -20.75
C ILE A 16 3.82 7.49 -21.82
N LYS A 17 3.99 8.48 -22.71
CA LYS A 17 4.94 8.44 -23.83
C LYS A 17 6.01 9.50 -23.69
N ALA A 18 7.21 9.22 -24.18
CA ALA A 18 8.21 10.25 -24.42
C ALA A 18 7.93 11.00 -25.74
N ARG A 19 8.52 12.19 -25.90
CA ARG A 19 8.34 13.08 -27.05
C ARG A 19 8.47 12.41 -28.43
N ASN A 20 9.41 11.49 -28.56
CA ASN A 20 9.74 10.82 -29.82
C ASN A 20 8.91 9.55 -30.06
N GLY A 21 8.01 9.18 -29.14
CA GLY A 21 7.19 7.96 -29.23
C GLY A 21 7.97 6.65 -29.13
N GLN A 22 9.30 6.69 -29.00
CA GLN A 22 10.15 5.49 -28.94
C GLN A 22 10.15 4.82 -27.56
N TRP A 23 9.66 5.53 -26.54
CA TRP A 23 9.53 5.02 -25.19
C TRP A 23 8.12 5.28 -24.67
N SER A 24 7.50 4.25 -24.12
CA SER A 24 6.25 4.38 -23.38
C SER A 24 6.24 3.45 -22.17
N VAL A 25 5.43 3.81 -21.18
CA VAL A 25 5.22 3.02 -19.97
C VAL A 25 3.76 3.13 -19.56
N HIS A 26 3.21 2.02 -19.05
CA HIS A 26 1.88 2.03 -18.46
C HIS A 26 1.99 2.29 -16.95
N VAL A 27 1.16 3.21 -16.45
CA VAL A 27 1.09 3.55 -15.03
C VAL A 27 -0.35 3.54 -14.54
N TYR A 28 -0.55 3.34 -13.24
CA TYR A 28 -1.85 3.31 -12.59
C TYR A 28 -2.38 4.72 -12.41
N GLU A 29 -3.44 5.05 -13.13
CA GLU A 29 -4.05 6.38 -13.09
C GLU A 29 -4.52 6.78 -11.69
N PRO A 30 -5.14 5.90 -10.85
CA PRO A 30 -5.53 6.26 -9.50
C PRO A 30 -4.35 6.81 -8.68
N LEU A 31 -3.21 6.11 -8.68
CA LEU A 31 -2.01 6.56 -7.97
C LEU A 31 -1.52 7.91 -8.49
N ILE A 32 -1.47 8.08 -9.81
CA ILE A 32 -1.03 9.35 -10.43
C ILE A 32 -1.96 10.50 -10.04
N LYS A 33 -3.29 10.30 -10.02
CA LYS A 33 -4.25 11.34 -9.62
C LYS A 33 -4.01 11.84 -8.20
N HIS A 34 -3.82 10.92 -7.25
CA HIS A 34 -3.60 11.29 -5.84
C HIS A 34 -2.25 11.96 -5.61
N ARG A 35 -1.19 11.47 -6.28
CA ARG A 35 0.18 11.94 -6.10
C ARG A 35 0.55 13.15 -6.95
N TRP A 36 -0.25 13.48 -7.97
CA TRP A 36 0.01 14.59 -8.89
C TRP A 36 -1.25 15.45 -9.06
N GLN A 37 -1.46 16.38 -8.13
CA GLN A 37 -2.65 17.25 -8.07
C GLN A 37 -2.92 18.02 -9.36
N PHE A 38 -1.86 18.44 -10.06
CA PHE A 38 -2.00 19.11 -11.34
C PHE A 38 -2.54 18.18 -12.44
N TYR A 39 -2.17 16.89 -12.43
CA TYR A 39 -2.78 15.89 -13.30
C TYR A 39 -4.25 15.67 -12.97
N ALA A 40 -4.61 15.59 -11.69
CA ALA A 40 -6.00 15.40 -11.27
C ALA A 40 -6.93 16.53 -11.77
N ARG A 41 -6.42 17.78 -11.83
CA ARG A 41 -7.19 18.96 -12.26
C ARG A 41 -7.13 19.19 -13.78
N GLU A 42 -5.95 19.03 -14.38
CA GLU A 42 -5.66 19.43 -15.76
C GLU A 42 -4.91 18.31 -16.52
N LYS A 43 -5.49 17.10 -16.55
CA LYS A 43 -4.90 15.88 -17.14
C LYS A 43 -4.20 16.12 -18.49
N ALA A 44 -4.84 16.79 -19.44
CA ALA A 44 -4.27 17.02 -20.77
C ALA A 44 -3.02 17.91 -20.72
N GLN A 45 -3.05 19.01 -19.96
CA GLN A 45 -1.90 19.92 -19.83
C GLN A 45 -0.75 19.28 -19.05
N ALA A 46 -1.08 18.49 -18.02
CA ALA A 46 -0.11 17.70 -17.25
C ALA A 46 0.64 16.71 -18.15
N LEU A 47 -0.09 15.89 -18.91
CA LEU A 47 0.50 14.94 -19.85
C LEU A 47 1.32 15.63 -20.94
N GLN A 48 0.82 16.74 -21.50
CA GLN A 48 1.56 17.52 -22.50
C GLN A 48 2.91 17.98 -21.95
N LYS A 49 2.95 18.54 -20.73
CA LYS A 49 4.21 18.99 -20.11
C LYS A 49 5.17 17.83 -19.84
N LEU A 50 4.67 16.70 -19.36
CA LEU A 50 5.48 15.51 -19.10
C LEU A 50 6.08 14.93 -20.40
N GLN A 51 5.28 14.84 -21.47
CA GLN A 51 5.68 14.30 -22.78
C GLN A 51 6.78 15.13 -23.47
N MET A 52 6.95 16.41 -23.09
CA MET A 52 8.01 17.27 -23.62
C MET A 52 9.39 16.98 -23.00
N LEU A 53 9.45 16.17 -21.94
CA LEU A 53 10.68 15.87 -21.21
C LEU A 53 11.42 14.64 -21.81
N PRO A 54 12.75 14.53 -21.59
CA PRO A 54 13.51 13.31 -21.88
C PRO A 54 13.00 12.11 -21.07
N HIS A 55 13.13 10.88 -21.61
CA HIS A 55 12.62 9.67 -20.93
C HIS A 55 13.17 9.50 -19.51
N ASN A 56 14.45 9.80 -19.29
CA ASN A 56 15.09 9.65 -17.97
C ASN A 56 14.45 10.60 -16.94
N THR A 57 14.04 11.79 -17.37
CA THR A 57 13.37 12.77 -16.51
C THR A 57 11.93 12.36 -16.25
N ILE A 58 11.22 11.83 -17.25
CA ILE A 58 9.88 11.25 -17.06
C ILE A 58 9.95 10.12 -16.04
N GLN A 59 10.88 9.19 -16.21
CA GLN A 59 11.08 8.06 -15.29
C GLN A 59 11.35 8.54 -13.86
N ALA A 60 12.23 9.51 -13.67
CA ALA A 60 12.50 10.08 -12.35
C ALA A 60 11.25 10.71 -11.70
N ILE A 61 10.41 11.39 -12.48
CA ILE A 61 9.11 11.92 -12.00
C ILE A 61 8.19 10.78 -11.59
N LEU A 62 8.07 9.73 -12.40
CA LEU A 62 7.21 8.59 -12.09
C LEU A 62 7.69 7.84 -10.84
N GLU A 63 9.00 7.60 -10.72
CA GLU A 63 9.59 7.00 -9.51
C GLU A 63 9.31 7.84 -8.27
N HIS A 64 9.34 9.17 -8.37
CA HIS A 64 9.00 10.05 -7.27
C HIS A 64 7.51 9.95 -6.89
N LEU A 65 6.61 9.93 -7.88
CA LEU A 65 5.18 9.78 -7.64
C LEU A 65 4.86 8.44 -6.96
N TYR A 66 5.50 7.35 -7.39
CA TYR A 66 5.26 5.99 -6.92
C TYR A 66 5.92 5.64 -5.59
N ALA A 67 7.13 6.14 -5.34
CA ALA A 67 7.95 5.67 -4.22
C ALA A 67 8.58 6.82 -3.42
N ASN A 68 8.17 8.06 -3.68
CA ASN A 68 8.71 9.26 -3.03
C ASN A 68 10.25 9.34 -3.13
N THR A 69 10.80 8.89 -4.25
CA THR A 69 12.26 8.93 -4.48
C THR A 69 12.78 10.37 -4.42
N PRO A 70 14.00 10.61 -3.88
CA PRO A 70 14.56 11.95 -3.78
C PRO A 70 14.72 12.63 -5.15
N VAL A 71 14.37 13.92 -5.22
CA VAL A 71 14.51 14.72 -6.44
C VAL A 71 15.93 15.24 -6.57
N ALA A 72 16.65 14.80 -7.61
CA ALA A 72 17.95 15.36 -7.95
C ALA A 72 17.84 16.85 -8.34
N ARG A 73 18.77 17.69 -7.88
CA ARG A 73 18.78 19.15 -8.17
C ARG A 73 18.73 19.46 -9.67
N THR A 74 19.37 18.63 -10.50
CA THR A 74 19.37 18.75 -11.97
C THR A 74 17.99 18.52 -12.59
N ASN A 75 17.14 17.71 -11.95
CA ASN A 75 15.77 17.44 -12.40
C ASN A 75 14.74 18.43 -11.84
N LEU A 76 15.08 19.21 -10.81
CA LEU A 76 14.15 20.15 -10.17
C LEU A 76 13.42 21.10 -11.15
N PRO A 77 14.06 21.69 -12.17
CA PRO A 77 13.35 22.51 -13.15
C PRO A 77 12.21 21.77 -13.87
N ALA A 78 12.41 20.49 -14.19
CA ALA A 78 11.39 19.66 -14.84
C ALA A 78 10.25 19.30 -13.88
N PHE A 79 10.57 18.99 -12.62
CA PHE A 79 9.57 18.75 -11.57
C PHE A 79 8.69 19.98 -11.32
N LYS A 80 9.29 21.18 -11.26
CA LYS A 80 8.55 22.45 -11.17
C LYS A 80 7.70 22.70 -12.40
N THR A 81 8.25 22.46 -13.60
CA THR A 81 7.52 22.63 -14.86
C THR A 81 6.27 21.74 -14.92
N CYS A 82 6.38 20.51 -14.42
CA CYS A 82 5.27 19.57 -14.30
C CYS A 82 4.41 19.78 -13.06
N LYS A 83 4.71 20.76 -12.17
CA LYS A 83 4.00 20.99 -10.90
C LYS A 83 3.91 19.72 -10.04
N VAL A 84 5.01 18.98 -9.95
CA VAL A 84 5.15 17.79 -9.09
C VAL A 84 5.75 18.19 -7.74
N VAL A 85 6.81 19.02 -7.78
CA VAL A 85 7.47 19.58 -6.60
C VAL A 85 7.85 21.04 -6.88
N ASP A 86 7.58 21.94 -5.94
CA ASP A 86 7.80 23.38 -6.11
C ASP A 86 9.18 23.86 -5.61
N SER A 87 9.78 23.19 -4.63
CA SER A 87 11.07 23.56 -4.03
C SER A 87 11.75 22.37 -3.32
N ILE A 88 13.03 22.54 -2.95
CA ILE A 88 13.77 21.61 -2.09
C ILE A 88 14.34 22.44 -0.91
N PRO A 89 14.28 21.96 0.35
CA PRO A 89 13.65 20.71 0.79
C PRO A 89 12.12 20.77 0.65
N PHE A 90 11.50 19.64 0.32
CA PHE A 90 10.04 19.50 0.31
C PHE A 90 9.60 18.58 1.45
N GLU A 91 8.44 18.86 2.00
CA GLU A 91 7.78 17.97 2.95
C GLU A 91 7.09 16.84 2.17
N SER A 92 7.37 15.59 2.53
CA SER A 92 6.74 14.46 1.85
C SER A 92 5.28 14.35 2.22
N THR A 93 4.42 14.37 1.22
CA THR A 93 2.98 14.11 1.35
C THR A 93 2.63 12.63 1.15
N TYR A 94 3.63 11.77 0.95
CA TYR A 94 3.44 10.39 0.50
C TYR A 94 2.46 9.59 1.35
N HIS A 95 2.67 9.54 2.66
CA HIS A 95 1.79 8.78 3.55
C HIS A 95 0.32 9.24 3.44
N ARG A 96 0.08 10.55 3.54
CA ARG A 96 -1.26 11.14 3.41
C ARG A 96 -1.89 10.82 2.05
N ASP A 97 -1.16 11.02 0.96
CA ASP A 97 -1.71 10.84 -0.38
C ASP A 97 -1.98 9.34 -0.67
N MET A 98 -1.20 8.42 -0.09
CA MET A 98 -1.43 6.98 -0.21
C MET A 98 -2.61 6.49 0.64
N MET A 99 -2.85 7.11 1.81
CA MET A 99 -4.06 6.86 2.59
C MET A 99 -5.30 7.39 1.86
N GLN A 100 -5.22 8.57 1.24
CA GLN A 100 -6.30 9.10 0.39
C GLN A 100 -6.61 8.18 -0.81
N LEU A 101 -5.58 7.56 -1.40
CA LEU A 101 -5.79 6.53 -2.42
C LEU A 101 -6.50 5.30 -1.82
N LEU A 102 -6.13 4.84 -0.62
CA LEU A 102 -6.82 3.72 0.04
C LEU A 102 -8.30 4.04 0.27
N ASP A 103 -8.64 5.28 0.59
CA ASP A 103 -10.00 5.74 0.85
C ASP A 103 -10.80 6.11 -0.42
N ASP A 104 -10.22 6.00 -1.62
CA ASP A 104 -10.88 6.39 -2.88
C ASP A 104 -11.86 5.32 -3.38
N GLU A 105 -13.13 5.48 -3.01
CA GLU A 105 -14.20 4.55 -3.39
C GLU A 105 -14.40 4.42 -4.90
N SER A 106 -14.00 5.44 -5.67
CA SER A 106 -14.21 5.47 -7.11
C SER A 106 -13.26 4.55 -7.88
N SER A 107 -12.17 4.12 -7.26
CA SER A 107 -11.14 3.30 -7.89
C SER A 107 -10.95 1.91 -7.29
N TRP A 108 -11.65 1.58 -6.20
CA TRP A 108 -11.61 0.22 -5.63
C TRP A 108 -12.06 -0.83 -6.64
N ASP A 109 -11.34 -1.95 -6.66
CA ASP A 109 -11.64 -3.08 -7.54
C ASP A 109 -11.45 -4.44 -6.84
N PHE A 110 -11.32 -4.44 -5.51
CA PHE A 110 -11.19 -5.64 -4.68
C PHE A 110 -11.73 -5.43 -3.26
N ALA A 111 -12.11 -6.52 -2.60
CA ALA A 111 -12.50 -6.52 -1.20
C ALA A 111 -11.76 -7.58 -0.38
N LEU A 112 -11.18 -7.18 0.75
CA LEU A 112 -10.72 -8.09 1.80
C LEU A 112 -11.86 -8.29 2.79
N ILE A 113 -12.21 -9.55 3.04
CA ILE A 113 -13.28 -9.92 3.97
C ILE A 113 -12.64 -10.43 5.26
N PRO A 114 -13.01 -9.88 6.43
CA PRO A 114 -12.51 -10.37 7.71
C PRO A 114 -12.88 -11.82 7.99
N ARG A 115 -12.14 -12.45 8.91
CA ARG A 115 -12.45 -13.81 9.41
C ARG A 115 -13.84 -13.89 10.02
N ASP A 116 -14.22 -12.87 10.78
CA ASP A 116 -15.32 -12.90 11.76
C ASP A 116 -16.50 -11.99 11.41
N SER A 117 -16.48 -11.32 10.26
CA SER A 117 -17.58 -10.47 9.81
C SER A 117 -17.68 -10.42 8.29
N GLU A 118 -18.78 -9.86 7.79
CA GLU A 118 -18.99 -9.52 6.37
C GLU A 118 -18.63 -8.07 6.05
N ASP A 119 -18.17 -7.31 7.05
CA ASP A 119 -17.85 -5.90 6.92
C ASP A 119 -16.46 -5.75 6.26
N ARG A 120 -16.49 -5.64 4.93
CA ARG A 120 -15.31 -5.69 4.05
C ARG A 120 -14.43 -4.44 4.13
N VAL A 121 -13.13 -4.64 3.86
CA VAL A 121 -12.15 -3.58 3.59
C VAL A 121 -11.89 -3.54 2.09
N ASN A 122 -12.32 -2.46 1.43
CA ASN A 122 -12.13 -2.31 -0.01
C ASN A 122 -10.71 -1.81 -0.33
N VAL A 123 -10.12 -2.36 -1.39
CA VAL A 123 -8.73 -2.06 -1.79
C VAL A 123 -8.56 -2.14 -3.32
N HIS A 124 -7.34 -1.85 -3.77
CA HIS A 124 -6.93 -1.94 -5.16
C HIS A 124 -6.11 -3.21 -5.40
N ARG A 125 -6.49 -4.04 -6.38
CA ARG A 125 -5.75 -5.26 -6.77
C ARG A 125 -4.31 -4.95 -7.14
N PHE A 126 -4.05 -3.85 -7.83
CA PHE A 126 -2.69 -3.50 -8.23
C PHE A 126 -1.75 -3.25 -7.04
N MET A 127 -2.28 -2.73 -5.92
CA MET A 127 -1.50 -2.53 -4.69
C MET A 127 -1.16 -3.87 -4.06
N LEU A 128 -2.14 -4.77 -3.94
CA LEU A 128 -1.91 -6.14 -3.45
C LEU A 128 -0.93 -6.91 -4.35
N TYR A 129 -1.11 -6.88 -5.68
CA TYR A 129 -0.25 -7.55 -6.65
C TYR A 129 1.22 -7.09 -6.57
N ALA A 130 1.43 -5.78 -6.40
CA ALA A 130 2.76 -5.20 -6.29
C ALA A 130 3.46 -5.58 -4.97
N ARG A 131 2.70 -5.69 -3.87
CA ARG A 131 3.26 -5.76 -2.50
C ARG A 131 3.17 -7.14 -1.85
N SER A 132 2.38 -8.06 -2.39
CA SER A 132 2.16 -9.41 -1.86
C SER A 132 2.38 -10.47 -2.94
N GLY A 133 3.33 -11.36 -2.71
CA GLY A 133 3.55 -12.53 -3.58
C GLY A 133 2.35 -13.47 -3.61
N PHE A 134 1.66 -13.62 -2.48
CA PHE A 134 0.42 -14.40 -2.39
C PHE A 134 -0.65 -13.86 -3.34
N PHE A 135 -1.00 -12.57 -3.23
CA PHE A 135 -2.04 -11.98 -4.09
C PHE A 135 -1.61 -11.94 -5.56
N ARG A 136 -0.32 -11.75 -5.84
CA ARG A 136 0.23 -11.89 -7.20
C ARG A 136 -0.13 -13.25 -7.80
N SER A 137 0.21 -14.33 -7.12
CA SER A 137 -0.08 -15.69 -7.59
C SER A 137 -1.58 -15.97 -7.67
N GLN A 138 -2.38 -15.46 -6.72
CA GLN A 138 -3.84 -15.60 -6.75
C GLN A 138 -4.45 -14.92 -7.98
N PHE A 139 -4.05 -13.69 -8.30
CA PHE A 139 -4.58 -12.96 -9.45
C PHE A 139 -4.08 -13.50 -10.80
N GLU A 140 -2.87 -14.06 -10.84
CA GLU A 140 -2.37 -14.75 -12.04
C GLU A 140 -3.14 -16.06 -12.30
N THR A 141 -3.56 -16.74 -11.24
CA THR A 141 -4.34 -17.99 -11.32
C THR A 141 -5.84 -17.73 -11.57
N ASN A 142 -6.40 -16.72 -10.90
CA ASN A 142 -7.80 -16.32 -11.00
C ASN A 142 -7.90 -14.80 -11.13
N SER A 143 -7.77 -14.34 -12.38
CA SER A 143 -7.82 -12.93 -12.74
C SER A 143 -9.19 -12.29 -12.46
N THR A 144 -10.25 -13.10 -12.40
CA THR A 144 -11.62 -12.64 -12.09
C THR A 144 -11.95 -12.57 -10.60
N MET A 145 -10.99 -12.88 -9.73
CA MET A 145 -11.17 -12.77 -8.28
C MET A 145 -11.44 -11.31 -7.89
N LEU A 146 -12.54 -11.08 -7.17
CA LEU A 146 -12.97 -9.74 -6.70
C LEU A 146 -12.92 -9.58 -5.18
N GLN A 147 -12.77 -10.68 -4.45
CA GLN A 147 -12.70 -10.65 -2.99
C GLN A 147 -11.88 -11.81 -2.43
N PHE A 148 -11.31 -11.61 -1.25
CA PHE A 148 -10.60 -12.64 -0.49
C PHE A 148 -11.02 -12.60 0.98
N ARG A 149 -11.44 -13.74 1.55
CA ARG A 149 -11.67 -13.84 3.00
C ARG A 149 -10.39 -14.27 3.69
N ASP A 150 -9.88 -13.42 4.57
CA ASP A 150 -8.74 -13.76 5.39
C ASP A 150 -9.17 -14.69 6.55
N PRO A 151 -8.48 -15.80 6.80
CA PRO A 151 -8.86 -16.76 7.83
C PRO A 151 -8.40 -16.36 9.25
N ASN A 152 -7.59 -15.32 9.39
CA ASN A 152 -6.75 -15.01 10.54
C ASN A 152 -6.98 -13.61 11.12
N MET A 153 -7.49 -12.66 10.35
CA MET A 153 -7.58 -11.23 10.65
C MET A 153 -9.03 -10.80 10.83
N CYS A 154 -9.30 -10.13 11.94
CA CYS A 154 -10.51 -9.33 12.10
C CYS A 154 -10.47 -8.07 11.22
N LYS A 155 -11.58 -7.31 11.19
CA LYS A 155 -11.69 -6.09 10.36
C LYS A 155 -10.60 -5.06 10.68
N ALA A 156 -10.41 -4.71 11.95
CA ALA A 156 -9.40 -3.73 12.36
C ALA A 156 -7.98 -4.15 11.95
N ALA A 157 -7.67 -5.45 11.99
CA ALA A 157 -6.40 -5.98 11.52
C ALA A 157 -6.25 -5.85 10.00
N LEU A 158 -7.31 -6.11 9.23
CA LEU A 158 -7.30 -5.90 7.77
C LEU A 158 -7.13 -4.42 7.40
N GLU A 159 -7.74 -3.49 8.14
CA GLU A 159 -7.56 -2.05 7.93
C GLU A 159 -6.10 -1.64 8.16
N MET A 160 -5.50 -2.09 9.27
CA MET A 160 -4.07 -1.87 9.55
C MET A 160 -3.16 -2.51 8.50
N PHE A 161 -3.47 -3.74 8.07
CA PHE A 161 -2.73 -4.44 7.02
C PHE A 161 -2.82 -3.69 5.68
N ALA A 162 -4.01 -3.23 5.28
CA ALA A 162 -4.20 -2.44 4.07
C ALA A 162 -3.41 -1.12 4.14
N GLY A 163 -3.48 -0.39 5.25
CA GLY A 163 -2.67 0.81 5.47
C GLY A 163 -1.17 0.55 5.33
N TYR A 164 -0.67 -0.55 5.90
CA TYR A 164 0.72 -0.98 5.76
C TYR A 164 1.09 -1.31 4.31
N ILE A 165 0.23 -2.01 3.57
CA ILE A 165 0.49 -2.33 2.16
C ILE A 165 0.67 -1.05 1.31
N TYR A 166 -0.08 0.01 1.62
CA TYR A 166 -0.06 1.25 0.84
C TYR A 166 1.10 2.17 1.22
N THR A 167 1.42 2.22 2.52
CA THR A 167 2.32 3.25 3.05
C THR A 167 3.68 2.70 3.50
N GLY A 168 3.78 1.40 3.75
CA GLY A 168 4.91 0.78 4.45
C GLY A 168 4.98 1.15 5.94
N ARG A 169 3.94 1.79 6.50
CA ARG A 169 3.84 2.14 7.92
C ARG A 169 2.69 1.38 8.56
N LEU A 170 2.87 1.01 9.82
CA LEU A 170 1.82 0.40 10.62
C LEU A 170 1.29 1.44 11.60
N ASP A 171 0.09 1.95 11.33
CA ASP A 171 -0.62 2.89 12.18
C ASP A 171 -1.61 2.10 13.06
N PRO A 172 -1.30 1.90 14.36
CA PRO A 172 -2.08 0.97 15.19
C PRO A 172 -3.40 1.60 15.64
N THR A 173 -4.50 0.87 15.47
CA THR A 173 -5.84 1.30 15.87
C THR A 173 -6.39 0.51 17.06
N ASP A 174 -5.99 -0.74 17.20
CA ASP A 174 -6.49 -1.65 18.23
C ASP A 174 -5.40 -2.67 18.65
N ALA A 175 -5.19 -2.83 19.96
CA ALA A 175 -4.12 -3.67 20.49
C ALA A 175 -4.38 -5.17 20.30
N VAL A 176 -5.65 -5.61 20.36
CA VAL A 176 -6.02 -7.01 20.16
C VAL A 176 -5.89 -7.38 18.68
N ALA A 177 -6.30 -6.49 17.79
CA ALA A 177 -6.18 -6.65 16.34
C ALA A 177 -4.71 -6.67 15.87
N LEU A 178 -3.76 -6.04 16.58
CA LEU A 178 -2.33 -6.17 16.27
C LEU A 178 -1.85 -7.62 16.37
N VAL A 179 -2.43 -8.42 17.27
CA VAL A 179 -2.11 -9.85 17.41
C VAL A 179 -2.43 -10.62 16.12
N ASP A 180 -3.45 -10.18 15.38
CA ASP A 180 -3.88 -10.84 14.15
C ASP A 180 -2.89 -10.65 12.98
N LEU A 181 -2.07 -9.61 13.04
CA LEU A 181 -1.05 -9.30 12.04
C LEU A 181 0.17 -10.22 12.09
N PHE A 182 0.44 -10.90 13.20
CA PHE A 182 1.61 -11.76 13.34
C PHE A 182 1.61 -12.92 12.33
N GLY A 183 2.71 -13.08 11.61
CA GLY A 183 2.86 -14.03 10.52
C GLY A 183 2.24 -13.58 9.20
N ALA A 184 1.60 -12.40 9.14
CA ALA A 184 1.05 -11.85 7.90
C ALA A 184 2.13 -11.70 6.83
N GLY A 185 3.34 -11.27 7.21
CA GLY A 185 4.45 -11.12 6.28
C GLY A 185 4.79 -12.41 5.53
N LYS A 186 4.77 -13.54 6.24
CA LYS A 186 4.98 -14.86 5.66
C LYS A 186 3.77 -15.35 4.88
N ASN A 187 2.57 -15.25 5.45
CA ASN A 187 1.32 -15.73 4.84
C ASN A 187 1.04 -15.04 3.50
N TYR A 188 1.27 -13.73 3.45
CA TYR A 188 1.06 -12.91 2.26
C TYR A 188 2.31 -12.76 1.39
N GLN A 189 3.42 -13.40 1.74
CA GLN A 189 4.68 -13.35 1.00
C GLN A 189 5.10 -11.91 0.70
N LEU A 190 5.17 -11.10 1.75
CA LEU A 190 5.66 -9.73 1.67
C LEU A 190 7.17 -9.71 1.42
N ARG A 191 7.70 -8.57 0.98
CA ARG A 191 9.13 -8.43 0.63
C ARG A 191 10.04 -8.74 1.82
N ASP A 192 9.74 -8.17 2.98
CA ASP A 192 10.35 -8.54 4.25
C ASP A 192 9.28 -9.22 5.12
N PRO A 193 9.31 -10.57 5.23
CA PRO A 193 8.31 -11.30 5.98
C PRO A 193 8.28 -11.00 7.49
N LEU A 194 9.35 -10.42 8.05
CA LEU A 194 9.47 -10.17 9.50
C LEU A 194 9.13 -8.73 9.87
N GLU A 195 9.15 -7.80 8.90
CA GLU A 195 8.95 -6.37 9.16
C GLU A 195 7.61 -6.09 9.85
N ILE A 196 6.51 -6.66 9.35
CA ILE A 196 5.18 -6.39 9.92
C ILE A 196 5.03 -6.95 11.33
N ASP A 197 5.62 -8.11 11.63
CA ASP A 197 5.62 -8.71 12.98
C ASP A 197 6.43 -7.84 13.96
N PHE A 198 7.59 -7.34 13.51
CA PHE A 198 8.39 -6.39 14.28
C PHE A 198 7.64 -5.08 14.57
N LEU A 199 6.97 -4.52 13.55
CA LEU A 199 6.15 -3.31 13.72
C LEU A 199 4.96 -3.56 14.66
N ALA A 200 4.28 -4.70 14.54
CA ALA A 200 3.17 -5.07 15.41
C ALA A 200 3.63 -5.23 16.85
N MET A 201 4.74 -5.93 17.09
CA MET A 201 5.33 -6.10 18.43
C MET A 201 5.69 -4.76 19.07
N ASN A 202 6.37 -3.87 18.34
CA ASN A 202 6.75 -2.55 18.86
C ASN A 202 5.53 -1.67 19.19
N ASN A 203 4.46 -1.74 18.41
CA ASN A 203 3.24 -1.00 18.70
C ASN A 203 2.46 -1.63 19.86
N LEU A 204 2.43 -2.96 19.94
CA LEU A 204 1.77 -3.66 21.02
C LEU A 204 2.41 -3.33 22.37
N GLN A 205 3.75 -3.29 22.46
CA GLN A 205 4.46 -2.85 23.67
C GLN A 205 4.04 -1.46 24.17
N LYS A 206 3.69 -0.55 23.25
CA LYS A 206 3.27 0.82 23.59
C LYS A 206 1.79 0.93 23.96
N LEU A 207 0.96 0.04 23.40
CA LEU A 207 -0.49 0.07 23.55
C LEU A 207 -1.01 -0.92 24.60
N LEU A 208 -0.16 -1.80 25.12
CA LEU A 208 -0.53 -2.73 26.16
C LEU A 208 -0.87 -1.96 27.45
N THR A 209 -2.02 -2.29 28.02
CA THR A 209 -2.55 -1.69 29.26
C THR A 209 -3.16 -2.79 30.12
N PRO A 210 -3.36 -2.57 31.44
CA PRO A 210 -4.05 -3.54 32.27
C PRO A 210 -5.45 -3.91 31.75
N GLN A 211 -6.12 -2.98 31.06
CA GLN A 211 -7.48 -3.16 30.55
C GLN A 211 -7.53 -4.12 29.34
N ASN A 212 -6.54 -4.08 28.45
CA ASN A 212 -6.51 -4.91 27.24
C ASN A 212 -5.62 -6.16 27.35
N ALA A 213 -4.77 -6.25 28.39
CA ALA A 213 -3.81 -7.33 28.55
C ALA A 213 -4.44 -8.74 28.51
N ALA A 214 -5.58 -8.94 29.17
CA ALA A 214 -6.26 -10.23 29.19
C ALA A 214 -6.74 -10.66 27.79
N GLU A 215 -7.30 -9.75 27.02
CA GLU A 215 -7.78 -10.02 25.66
C GLU A 215 -6.63 -10.24 24.67
N VAL A 216 -5.57 -9.44 24.76
CA VAL A 216 -4.34 -9.63 23.97
C VAL A 216 -3.73 -11.00 24.24
N LYS A 217 -3.62 -11.41 25.51
CA LYS A 217 -3.09 -12.72 25.89
C LYS A 217 -3.97 -13.85 25.36
N ALA A 218 -5.29 -13.78 25.57
CA ALA A 218 -6.22 -14.80 25.09
C ALA A 218 -6.13 -14.97 23.57
N ARG A 219 -6.03 -13.86 22.82
CA ARG A 219 -5.88 -13.89 21.38
C ARG A 219 -4.52 -14.46 20.94
N ALA A 220 -3.45 -14.13 21.66
CA ALA A 220 -2.13 -14.68 21.41
C ALA A 220 -2.06 -16.19 21.68
N GLU A 221 -2.74 -16.69 22.70
CA GLU A 221 -2.89 -18.11 23.01
C GLU A 221 -3.63 -18.86 21.90
N GLU A 222 -4.75 -18.31 21.42
CA GLU A 222 -5.50 -18.88 20.28
C GLU A 222 -4.62 -18.98 19.03
N ARG A 223 -3.81 -17.95 18.79
CA ARG A 223 -2.87 -17.86 17.66
C ARG A 223 -1.54 -18.59 17.91
N LYS A 224 -1.33 -19.15 19.10
CA LYS A 224 -0.09 -19.84 19.54
C LYS A 224 1.17 -18.96 19.41
N LEU A 225 1.06 -17.69 19.76
CA LEU A 225 2.13 -16.69 19.65
C LEU A 225 2.87 -16.53 20.98
N GLN A 226 3.80 -17.44 21.27
CA GLN A 226 4.49 -17.49 22.57
C GLN A 226 5.20 -16.18 22.93
N GLU A 227 5.80 -15.50 21.96
CA GLU A 227 6.50 -14.23 22.18
C GLU A 227 5.55 -13.13 22.68
N VAL A 228 4.32 -13.08 22.17
CA VAL A 228 3.29 -12.13 22.60
C VAL A 228 2.75 -12.51 23.98
N ILE A 229 2.56 -13.81 24.24
CA ILE A 229 2.14 -14.30 25.56
C ILE A 229 3.15 -13.89 26.63
N ASN A 230 4.45 -14.12 26.37
CA ASN A 230 5.53 -13.75 27.27
C ASN A 230 5.56 -12.23 27.50
N LEU A 231 5.42 -11.44 26.43
CA LEU A 231 5.36 -9.97 26.55
C LEU A 231 4.25 -9.54 27.51
N VAL A 232 3.05 -10.09 27.39
CA VAL A 232 1.95 -9.71 28.29
C VAL A 232 2.26 -10.09 29.73
N GLN A 233 2.81 -11.28 29.97
CA GLN A 233 3.18 -11.76 31.31
C GLN A 233 4.28 -10.91 31.97
N ASP A 234 5.24 -10.40 31.18
CA ASP A 234 6.33 -9.56 31.68
C ASP A 234 5.83 -8.20 32.17
N TYR A 235 4.85 -7.60 31.47
CA TYR A 235 4.28 -6.29 31.84
C TYR A 235 3.15 -6.41 32.88
N TYR A 236 2.33 -7.44 32.75
CA TYR A 236 1.14 -7.69 33.56
C TYR A 236 1.12 -9.18 33.94
N PRO A 237 1.85 -9.57 35.00
CA PRO A 237 1.81 -10.93 35.50
C PRO A 237 0.41 -11.23 36.04
N CYS A 238 -0.44 -11.77 35.16
CA CYS A 238 -1.76 -12.31 35.48
C CYS A 238 -1.63 -13.72 36.05
#